data_AF-A0A0D5NME7-F1
#
_entry.id   AF-A0A0D5NME7-F1
#
_cell.length_a   1.000
_cell.length_b   1.000
_cell.length_c   1.000
_cell.angle_alpha   90.00
_cell.angle_beta   90.00
_cell.angle_gamma   90.00
#
_symmetry.space_group_name_H-M   'P 1'
#
loop_
_entity.id
_entity.type
_entity.pdbx_description
1 polymer ?
#
loop_
_entity_poly.entity_id
_entity_poly.type
_entity_poly.pdbx_seq_one_letter_code
_entity_poly.pdbx_strand_id
1 'polypeptide(L)'
;MKTNSLRRLNGLSSIVTGALFITGHALDFGGSGGMGTVLGDTFVLMAHLSAVFAFFGLYEAQGSKRGLLGLIGMVAGIVGTIFVTAIVYVELAGASGAQVDAVFAQQVPGMIQAFGPLLFVIGMILFGLADIRHRGALRSGGILLIAGTVIFAIGSFSGSAQLTVEVIGSAFTAGGFIRMGLPLVNGKINVHPIRKPISLPSE
;
A
#
# COMPACT_ATOMS: atom_id res chain seq x y z
N MET A 1 -14.99 23.73 6.82
CA MET A 1 -14.65 23.47 5.39
C MET A 1 -13.36 22.67 5.20
N LYS A 2 -12.24 23.01 5.87
CA LYS A 2 -10.93 22.33 5.70
C LYS A 2 -10.92 20.80 5.97
N THR A 3 -11.68 20.34 6.97
CA THR A 3 -11.74 18.91 7.38
C THR A 3 -12.37 17.99 6.32
N ASN A 4 -13.35 18.48 5.54
CA ASN A 4 -13.98 17.69 4.49
C ASN A 4 -13.06 17.48 3.28
N SER A 5 -12.21 18.46 2.97
CA SER A 5 -11.28 18.37 1.84
C SER A 5 -10.15 17.38 2.12
N LEU A 6 -9.54 17.46 3.31
CA LEU A 6 -8.49 16.52 3.73
C LEU A 6 -9.00 15.08 3.79
N ARG A 7 -10.18 14.85 4.39
CA ARG A 7 -10.80 13.52 4.41
C ARG A 7 -11.01 12.95 3.01
N ARG A 8 -11.50 13.75 2.07
CA ARG A 8 -11.71 13.33 0.68
C ARG A 8 -10.39 13.02 0.00
N LEU A 9 -9.36 13.83 0.20
CA LEU A 9 -8.02 13.59 -0.33
C LEU A 9 -7.44 12.26 0.17
N ASN A 10 -7.56 11.99 1.48
CA ASN A 10 -7.14 10.72 2.09
C ASN A 10 -7.90 9.51 1.54
N GLY A 11 -9.20 9.68 1.30
CA GLY A 11 -10.02 8.63 0.67
C GLY A 11 -9.63 8.38 -0.78
N LEU A 12 -9.38 9.45 -1.54
CA LEU A 12 -8.96 9.39 -2.93
C LEU A 12 -7.57 8.78 -3.08
N SER A 13 -6.60 9.11 -2.23
CA SER A 13 -5.27 8.49 -2.27
C SER A 13 -5.37 6.99 -2.10
N SER A 14 -6.18 6.52 -1.15
CA SER A 14 -6.46 5.08 -0.97
C SER A 14 -7.10 4.45 -2.20
N ILE A 15 -8.11 5.07 -2.81
CA ILE A 15 -8.77 4.53 -4.02
C ILE A 15 -7.80 4.48 -5.20
N VAL A 16 -7.04 5.56 -5.42
CA VAL A 16 -6.06 5.67 -6.51
C VAL A 16 -4.96 4.63 -6.34
N THR A 17 -4.41 4.47 -5.13
CA THR A 17 -3.45 3.40 -4.83
C THR A 17 -4.00 2.04 -5.22
N GLY A 18 -5.22 1.71 -4.77
CA GLY A 18 -5.82 0.42 -5.11
C GLY A 18 -5.99 0.22 -6.62
N ALA A 19 -6.52 1.23 -7.33
CA ALA A 19 -6.72 1.16 -8.77
C ALA A 19 -5.40 0.99 -9.53
N LEU A 20 -4.38 1.78 -9.21
CA LEU A 20 -3.05 1.68 -9.82
C LEU A 20 -2.42 0.32 -9.54
N PHE A 21 -2.56 -0.21 -8.33
CA PHE A 21 -1.96 -1.48 -7.92
C PHE A 21 -2.48 -2.66 -8.74
N ILE A 22 -3.81 -2.82 -8.86
CA ILE A 22 -4.38 -3.89 -9.68
C ILE A 22 -4.12 -3.67 -11.17
N THR A 23 -4.23 -2.44 -11.66
CA THR A 23 -3.97 -2.16 -13.09
C THR A 23 -2.52 -2.46 -13.45
N GLY A 24 -1.55 -2.08 -12.61
CA GLY A 24 -0.13 -2.37 -12.84
C GLY A 24 0.13 -3.87 -12.94
N HIS A 25 -0.21 -4.63 -11.90
CA HIS A 25 0.01 -6.08 -11.90
C HIS A 25 -0.76 -6.82 -13.01
N ALA A 26 -1.96 -6.35 -13.39
CA ALA A 26 -2.69 -6.92 -14.51
C ALA A 26 -2.00 -6.67 -15.87
N LEU A 27 -1.33 -5.53 -16.04
CA LEU A 27 -0.54 -5.23 -17.24
C LEU A 27 0.76 -6.05 -17.27
N ASP A 28 1.41 -6.23 -16.12
CA ASP A 28 2.64 -7.04 -16.00
C ASP A 28 2.40 -8.52 -16.25
N PHE A 29 1.17 -9.01 -16.04
CA PHE A 29 0.77 -10.37 -16.42
C PHE A 29 0.99 -10.67 -17.91
N GLY A 30 0.97 -9.65 -18.77
CA GLY A 30 1.25 -9.78 -20.21
C GLY A 30 2.73 -9.68 -20.60
N GLY A 31 3.63 -9.45 -19.63
CA GLY A 31 5.06 -9.25 -19.88
C GLY A 31 5.84 -10.54 -20.15
N SER A 32 6.92 -10.44 -20.92
CA SER A 32 7.88 -11.53 -21.13
C SER A 32 9.13 -11.32 -20.27
N GLY A 33 9.67 -12.39 -19.68
CA GLY A 33 10.99 -12.35 -19.04
C GLY A 33 11.04 -12.00 -17.54
N GLY A 34 9.92 -12.04 -16.83
CA GLY A 34 9.89 -11.95 -15.36
C GLY A 34 10.08 -10.56 -14.76
N MET A 35 10.39 -9.54 -15.58
CA MET A 35 10.54 -8.13 -15.20
C MET A 35 9.27 -7.28 -15.50
N GLY A 36 8.12 -7.90 -15.71
CA GLY A 36 6.88 -7.18 -16.02
C GLY A 36 6.91 -6.46 -17.37
N THR A 37 6.18 -5.34 -17.45
CA THR A 37 6.09 -4.46 -18.61
C THR A 37 6.38 -3.03 -18.19
N VAL A 38 6.98 -2.21 -19.08
CA VAL A 38 7.26 -0.79 -18.79
C VAL A 38 6.00 -0.06 -18.29
N LEU A 39 4.85 -0.34 -18.91
CA LEU A 39 3.60 0.30 -18.51
C LEU A 39 3.10 -0.23 -17.16
N GLY A 40 3.09 -1.54 -16.94
CA GLY A 40 2.62 -2.12 -15.68
C GLY A 40 3.49 -1.70 -14.49
N ASP A 41 4.82 -1.81 -14.61
CA ASP A 41 5.77 -1.34 -13.60
C ASP A 41 5.62 0.16 -13.30
N THR A 42 5.33 0.98 -14.32
CA THR A 42 5.04 2.41 -14.10
C THR A 42 3.80 2.59 -13.21
N PHE A 43 2.75 1.81 -13.43
CA PHE A 43 1.54 1.84 -12.59
C PHE A 43 1.81 1.29 -11.19
N VAL A 44 2.56 0.19 -11.06
CA VAL A 44 2.97 -0.38 -9.76
C VAL A 44 3.81 0.63 -8.98
N LEU A 45 4.75 1.31 -9.63
CA LEU A 45 5.59 2.35 -9.03
C LEU A 45 4.73 3.50 -8.50
N MET A 46 3.82 4.01 -9.33
CA MET A 46 2.89 5.07 -8.93
C MET A 46 1.96 4.62 -7.81
N ALA A 47 1.54 3.36 -7.78
CA ALA A 47 0.73 2.80 -6.71
C ALA A 47 1.48 2.82 -5.37
N HIS A 48 2.76 2.45 -5.35
CA HIS A 48 3.58 2.49 -4.14
C HIS A 48 3.82 3.94 -3.67
N LEU A 49 4.12 4.87 -4.59
CA LEU A 49 4.25 6.29 -4.25
C LEU A 49 2.94 6.84 -3.65
N SER A 50 1.78 6.49 -4.23
CA SER A 50 0.48 6.92 -3.68
C SER A 50 0.11 6.19 -2.38
N ALA A 51 0.60 4.97 -2.16
CA ALA A 51 0.34 4.17 -0.97
C ALA A 51 0.84 4.87 0.30
N VAL A 52 1.95 5.61 0.24
CA VAL A 52 2.44 6.42 1.37
C VAL A 52 1.34 7.38 1.87
N PHE A 53 0.70 8.11 0.94
CA PHE A 53 -0.39 9.03 1.27
C PHE A 53 -1.66 8.28 1.70
N ALA A 54 -1.92 7.09 1.16
CA ALA A 54 -3.04 6.26 1.59
C ALA A 54 -2.86 5.79 3.04
N PHE A 55 -1.67 5.30 3.42
CA PHE A 55 -1.38 4.87 4.78
C PHE A 55 -1.55 6.01 5.79
N PHE A 56 -0.95 7.16 5.51
CA PHE A 56 -1.12 8.35 6.36
C PHE A 56 -2.58 8.77 6.45
N GLY A 57 -3.26 8.88 5.30
CA GLY A 57 -4.63 9.35 5.24
C GLY A 57 -5.64 8.42 5.94
N LEU A 58 -5.48 7.12 5.77
CA LEU A 58 -6.31 6.10 6.44
C LEU A 58 -6.05 6.05 7.96
N TYR A 59 -4.81 6.29 8.39
CA TYR A 59 -4.45 6.38 9.80
C TYR A 59 -5.02 7.63 10.45
N GLU A 60 -4.79 8.80 9.83
CA GLU A 60 -5.28 10.09 10.31
C GLU A 60 -6.81 10.12 10.37
N ALA A 61 -7.49 9.58 9.36
CA ALA A 61 -8.95 9.54 9.32
C ALA A 61 -9.60 8.72 10.46
N GLN A 62 -8.84 7.83 11.09
CA GLN A 62 -9.31 7.03 12.23
C GLN A 62 -8.86 7.61 13.57
N GLY A 63 -7.97 8.60 13.57
CA GLY A 63 -7.44 9.26 14.75
C GLY A 63 -6.86 8.28 15.77
N SER A 64 -6.97 8.63 17.05
CA SER A 64 -6.45 7.83 18.18
C SER A 64 -7.09 6.44 18.32
N LYS A 65 -8.14 6.11 17.55
CA LYS A 65 -8.85 4.84 17.69
C LYS A 65 -7.96 3.65 17.33
N ARG A 66 -7.13 3.76 16.28
CA ARG A 66 -6.25 2.69 15.80
C ARG A 66 -5.12 2.27 16.76
N GLY A 67 -4.81 3.12 17.74
CA GLY A 67 -3.80 2.86 18.75
C GLY A 67 -2.41 2.55 18.18
N LEU A 68 -1.58 1.91 19.00
CA LEU A 68 -0.20 1.58 18.67
C LEU A 68 -0.10 0.57 17.51
N LEU A 69 -1.03 -0.38 17.41
CA LEU A 69 -1.01 -1.40 16.36
C LEU A 69 -1.13 -0.78 14.96
N GLY A 70 -2.09 0.13 14.78
CA GLY A 70 -2.25 0.82 13.50
C GLY A 70 -1.09 1.76 13.20
N LEU A 71 -0.44 2.34 14.22
CA LEU A 71 0.75 3.18 14.04
C LEU A 71 1.94 2.34 13.54
N ILE A 72 2.22 1.22 14.20
CA ILE A 72 3.29 0.30 13.79
C ILE A 72 3.02 -0.23 12.39
N GLY A 73 1.78 -0.65 12.10
CA GLY A 73 1.38 -1.10 10.77
C GLY A 73 1.57 -0.02 9.70
N MET A 74 1.20 1.23 10.00
CA MET A 74 1.40 2.37 9.10
C MET A 74 2.89 2.60 8.82
N VAL A 75 3.71 2.68 9.86
CA VAL A 75 5.15 2.96 9.73
C VAL A 75 5.85 1.82 8.99
N ALA A 76 5.61 0.57 9.37
CA ALA A 76 6.17 -0.59 8.68
C ALA A 76 5.72 -0.66 7.21
N GLY A 77 4.44 -0.38 6.95
CA GLY A 77 3.88 -0.32 5.61
C GLY A 77 4.57 0.74 4.75
N ILE A 78 4.74 1.96 5.26
CA ILE A 78 5.42 3.06 4.56
C ILE A 78 6.89 2.72 4.30
N VAL A 79 7.63 2.25 5.30
CA VAL A 79 9.05 1.89 5.13
C VAL A 79 9.19 0.75 4.11
N GLY A 80 8.35 -0.27 4.19
CA GLY A 80 8.28 -1.35 3.20
C GLY A 80 7.97 -0.82 1.81
N THR A 81 6.96 0.05 1.67
CA THR A 81 6.61 0.70 0.41
C THR A 81 7.77 1.50 -0.19
N ILE A 82 8.56 2.22 0.62
CA ILE A 82 9.75 2.94 0.15
C ILE A 82 10.77 1.97 -0.46
N PHE A 83 11.04 0.85 0.23
CA PHE A 83 11.93 -0.18 -0.29
C PHE A 83 11.39 -0.85 -1.55
N VAL A 84 10.10 -1.20 -1.59
CA VAL A 84 9.47 -1.76 -2.78
C VAL A 84 9.47 -0.78 -3.95
N THR A 85 9.30 0.53 -3.70
CA THR A 85 9.44 1.57 -4.72
C THR A 85 10.82 1.53 -5.37
N ALA A 86 11.88 1.34 -4.58
CA ALA A 86 13.24 1.23 -5.11
C ALA A 86 13.43 -0.04 -5.95
N ILE A 87 12.83 -1.17 -5.54
CA ILE A 87 12.86 -2.43 -6.31
C ILE A 87 12.15 -2.24 -7.65
N VAL A 88 10.90 -1.76 -7.63
CA VAL A 88 10.08 -1.56 -8.82
C VAL A 88 10.70 -0.54 -9.77
N TYR A 89 11.41 0.46 -9.26
CA TYR A 89 12.17 1.38 -10.10
C TYR A 89 13.28 0.68 -10.90
N VAL A 90 13.95 -0.32 -10.30
CA VAL A 90 14.96 -1.13 -10.98
C VAL A 90 14.30 -2.11 -11.96
N GLU A 91 13.17 -2.72 -11.59
CA GLU A 91 12.37 -3.57 -12.50
C GLU A 91 11.94 -2.80 -13.74
N LEU A 92 11.41 -1.58 -13.58
CA LEU A 92 11.05 -0.68 -14.67
C LEU A 92 12.23 -0.37 -15.61
N ALA A 93 13.43 -0.17 -15.05
CA ALA A 93 14.64 0.01 -15.86
C ALA A 93 14.97 -1.26 -16.65
N GLY A 94 14.84 -2.44 -16.04
CA GLY A 94 14.98 -3.74 -16.70
C GLY A 94 13.96 -3.95 -17.83
N ALA A 95 12.67 -3.67 -17.58
CA ALA A 95 11.62 -3.71 -18.58
C ALA A 95 11.87 -2.72 -19.75
N SER A 96 12.61 -1.64 -19.48
CA SER A 96 13.05 -0.66 -20.49
C SER A 96 14.32 -1.09 -21.26
N GLY A 97 14.85 -2.28 -20.99
CA GLY A 97 16.02 -2.85 -21.68
C GLY A 97 17.37 -2.61 -20.98
N ALA A 98 17.38 -2.07 -19.76
CA ALA A 98 18.62 -1.94 -18.99
C ALA A 98 19.07 -3.28 -18.42
N GLN A 99 20.39 -3.45 -18.25
CA GLN A 99 20.98 -4.62 -17.59
C GLN A 99 20.98 -4.42 -16.07
N VAL A 100 20.03 -5.05 -15.36
CA VAL A 100 19.79 -4.79 -13.93
C VAL A 100 20.23 -5.94 -13.00
N ASP A 101 20.60 -7.11 -13.54
CA ASP A 101 21.03 -8.26 -12.75
C ASP A 101 22.22 -7.92 -11.82
N ALA A 102 23.16 -7.11 -12.33
CA ALA A 102 24.32 -6.65 -11.57
C ALA A 102 23.95 -5.75 -10.39
N VAL A 103 22.79 -5.07 -10.43
CA VAL A 103 22.28 -4.24 -9.34
C VAL A 103 21.75 -5.15 -8.23
N PHE A 104 20.92 -6.15 -8.57
CA PHE A 104 20.35 -7.07 -7.59
C PHE A 104 21.38 -8.04 -6.99
N ALA A 105 22.48 -8.31 -7.70
CA ALA A 105 23.61 -9.08 -7.17
C ALA A 105 24.40 -8.35 -6.06
N GLN A 106 24.19 -7.05 -5.87
CA GLN A 106 24.87 -6.30 -4.80
C GLN A 106 24.21 -6.55 -3.44
N GLN A 107 25.04 -6.52 -2.38
CA GLN A 107 24.60 -6.83 -1.01
C GLN A 107 23.43 -5.93 -0.53
N VAL A 108 23.53 -4.61 -0.75
CA VAL A 108 22.51 -3.66 -0.26
C VAL A 108 21.18 -3.79 -1.01
N PRO A 109 21.13 -3.76 -2.36
CA PRO A 109 19.92 -4.11 -3.11
C PRO A 109 19.33 -5.47 -2.75
N GLY A 110 20.16 -6.51 -2.55
CA GLY A 110 19.68 -7.83 -2.10
C GLY A 110 19.00 -7.77 -0.72
N MET A 111 19.53 -6.98 0.22
CA MET A 111 18.86 -6.74 1.50
C MET A 111 17.53 -5.98 1.31
N ILE A 112 17.49 -4.98 0.44
CA ILE A 112 16.26 -4.22 0.14
C ILE A 112 15.20 -5.17 -0.45
N GLN A 113 15.58 -6.05 -1.37
CA GLN A 113 14.70 -7.08 -1.95
C GLN A 113 14.15 -8.07 -0.91
N ALA A 114 14.94 -8.43 0.10
CA ALA A 114 14.49 -9.35 1.14
C ALA A 114 13.59 -8.65 2.18
N PHE A 115 14.03 -7.50 2.71
CA PHE A 115 13.36 -6.83 3.84
C PHE A 115 12.20 -5.92 3.41
N GLY A 116 12.27 -5.31 2.22
CA GLY A 116 11.26 -4.38 1.73
C GLY A 116 9.87 -5.01 1.62
N PRO A 117 9.71 -6.07 0.79
CA PRO A 117 8.45 -6.80 0.68
C PRO A 117 7.96 -7.36 2.02
N LEU A 118 8.87 -7.86 2.86
CA LEU A 118 8.52 -8.39 4.18
C LEU A 118 7.93 -7.31 5.10
N LEU A 119 8.58 -6.14 5.19
CA LEU A 119 8.08 -5.01 5.98
C LEU A 119 6.75 -4.49 5.43
N PHE A 120 6.59 -4.46 4.11
CA PHE A 120 5.34 -4.07 3.47
C PHE A 120 4.20 -5.04 3.86
N VAL A 121 4.44 -6.35 3.74
CA VAL A 121 3.47 -7.39 4.11
C VAL A 121 3.09 -7.31 5.59
N ILE A 122 4.08 -7.23 6.48
CA ILE A 122 3.85 -7.09 7.92
C ILE A 122 3.05 -5.80 8.21
N GLY A 123 3.44 -4.69 7.60
CA GLY A 123 2.76 -3.41 7.74
C GLY A 123 1.29 -3.51 7.37
N MET A 124 1.00 -4.06 6.20
CA MET A 124 -0.35 -4.28 5.68
C MET A 124 -1.18 -5.19 6.58
N ILE A 125 -0.59 -6.27 7.09
CA ILE A 125 -1.27 -7.18 8.02
C ILE A 125 -1.63 -6.46 9.32
N LEU A 126 -0.67 -5.79 9.95
CA LEU A 126 -0.89 -5.07 11.22
C LEU A 126 -1.92 -3.94 11.05
N PHE A 127 -1.84 -3.22 9.93
CA PHE A 127 -2.75 -2.13 9.61
C PHE A 127 -4.18 -2.64 9.38
N GLY A 128 -4.34 -3.71 8.60
CA GLY A 128 -5.64 -4.36 8.40
C GLY A 128 -6.21 -4.95 9.68
N LEU A 129 -5.37 -5.54 10.55
CA LEU A 129 -5.80 -6.06 11.85
C LEU A 129 -6.29 -4.93 12.77
N ALA A 130 -5.64 -3.77 12.75
CA ALA A 130 -6.11 -2.60 13.47
C ALA A 130 -7.52 -2.20 13.02
N ASP A 131 -7.80 -2.20 11.71
CA ASP A 131 -9.13 -1.88 11.19
C ASP A 131 -10.20 -2.90 11.56
N ILE A 132 -9.84 -4.19 11.59
CA ILE A 132 -10.76 -5.26 11.97
C ILE A 132 -11.16 -5.14 13.44
N ARG A 133 -10.21 -4.82 14.32
CA ARG A 133 -10.44 -4.73 15.77
C ARG A 133 -11.51 -3.69 16.13
N HIS A 134 -11.61 -2.59 15.39
CA HIS A 134 -12.59 -1.54 15.70
C HIS A 134 -14.01 -1.78 15.14
N ARG A 135 -14.25 -2.92 14.47
CA ARG A 135 -15.57 -3.36 13.94
C ARG A 135 -16.37 -2.27 13.19
N GLY A 136 -15.69 -1.30 12.59
CA GLY A 136 -16.31 -0.16 11.91
C GLY A 136 -16.50 -0.34 10.41
N ALA A 137 -16.82 0.75 9.72
CA ALA A 137 -17.06 0.79 8.26
C ALA A 137 -15.87 0.33 7.39
N LEU A 138 -14.67 0.20 7.99
CA LEU A 138 -13.42 -0.17 7.34
C LEU A 138 -13.04 -1.65 7.53
N ARG A 139 -13.75 -2.39 8.38
CA ARG A 139 -13.45 -3.79 8.71
C ARG A 139 -13.33 -4.68 7.46
N SER A 140 -14.28 -4.58 6.54
CA SER A 140 -14.24 -5.38 5.31
C SER A 140 -13.05 -5.02 4.43
N GLY A 141 -12.63 -3.75 4.44
CA GLY A 141 -11.42 -3.30 3.75
C GLY A 141 -10.15 -3.91 4.36
N GLY A 142 -10.04 -3.91 5.69
CA GLY A 142 -8.93 -4.56 6.40
C GLY A 142 -8.84 -6.07 6.14
N ILE A 143 -9.98 -6.78 6.06
CA ILE A 143 -10.01 -8.22 5.71
C ILE A 143 -9.48 -8.44 4.29
N LEU A 144 -9.98 -7.67 3.31
CA LEU A 144 -9.53 -7.75 1.93
C LEU A 144 -8.04 -7.45 1.80
N LEU A 145 -7.57 -6.43 2.54
CA LEU A 145 -6.17 -6.03 2.57
C LEU A 145 -5.26 -7.18 3.04
N ILE A 146 -5.60 -7.81 4.17
CA ILE A 146 -4.83 -8.94 4.72
C ILE A 146 -4.87 -10.12 3.76
N ALA A 147 -6.07 -10.52 3.32
CA ALA A 147 -6.23 -11.67 2.45
C ALA A 147 -5.45 -11.49 1.14
N GLY A 148 -5.58 -10.32 0.50
CA GLY A 148 -4.86 -10.01 -0.73
C GLY A 148 -3.35 -9.98 -0.54
N THR A 149 -2.87 -9.34 0.53
CA THR A 149 -1.43 -9.26 0.82
C THR A 149 -0.82 -10.64 1.04
N VAL A 150 -1.52 -11.53 1.76
CA VAL A 150 -1.06 -12.90 2.01
C VAL A 150 -1.07 -13.71 0.70
N ILE A 151 -2.14 -13.64 -0.08
CA ILE A 151 -2.21 -14.33 -1.38
C ILE A 151 -1.07 -13.84 -2.29
N PHE A 152 -0.87 -12.52 -2.37
CA PHE A 152 0.20 -11.92 -3.16
C PHE A 152 1.57 -12.44 -2.74
N ALA A 153 1.87 -12.42 -1.43
CA ALA A 153 3.16 -12.88 -0.90
C ALA A 153 3.42 -14.38 -1.13
N ILE A 154 2.37 -15.20 -1.17
CA ILE A 154 2.49 -16.63 -1.50
C ILE A 154 2.84 -16.83 -2.99
N GLY A 155 2.59 -15.84 -3.84
CA GLY A 155 2.97 -15.84 -5.26
C GLY A 155 4.42 -16.21 -5.49
N SER A 156 5.36 -15.65 -4.69
CA SER A 156 6.79 -15.95 -4.79
C SER A 156 7.14 -17.43 -4.53
N PHE A 157 6.24 -18.20 -3.93
CA PHE A 157 6.40 -19.65 -3.68
C PHE A 157 5.57 -20.52 -4.63
N SER A 158 4.85 -19.91 -5.58
CA SER A 158 3.86 -20.60 -6.43
C SER A 158 4.43 -21.11 -7.76
N GLY A 159 5.74 -20.98 -7.98
CA GLY A 159 6.42 -21.46 -9.19
C GLY A 159 5.83 -20.86 -10.46
N SER A 160 5.40 -21.70 -11.41
CA SER A 160 4.82 -21.25 -12.68
C SER A 160 3.50 -20.48 -12.53
N ALA A 161 2.83 -20.58 -11.39
CA ALA A 161 1.58 -19.85 -11.12
C ALA A 161 1.82 -18.49 -10.44
N GLN A 162 3.07 -18.09 -10.20
CA GLN A 162 3.44 -16.86 -9.47
C GLN A 162 2.64 -15.63 -9.95
N LEU A 163 2.72 -15.29 -11.25
CA LEU A 163 2.05 -14.11 -11.80
C LEU A 163 0.53 -14.15 -11.61
N THR A 164 -0.10 -15.31 -11.78
CA THR A 164 -1.55 -15.47 -11.58
C THR A 164 -1.91 -15.23 -10.11
N VAL A 165 -1.13 -15.78 -9.18
CA VAL A 165 -1.34 -15.64 -7.74
C VAL A 165 -1.12 -14.18 -7.31
N GLU A 166 -0.10 -13.52 -7.83
CA GLU A 166 0.17 -12.09 -7.60
C GLU A 166 -0.96 -11.22 -8.12
N VAL A 167 -1.47 -11.44 -9.34
CA VAL A 167 -2.61 -10.69 -9.86
C VAL A 167 -3.85 -10.87 -8.98
N ILE A 168 -4.17 -12.10 -8.57
CA ILE A 168 -5.29 -12.36 -7.66
C ILE A 168 -5.07 -11.63 -6.33
N GLY A 169 -3.90 -11.78 -5.72
CA GLY A 169 -3.55 -11.10 -4.47
C GLY A 169 -3.64 -9.58 -4.56
N SER A 170 -3.19 -9.02 -5.69
CA SER A 170 -3.25 -7.59 -5.97
C SER A 170 -4.70 -7.11 -6.10
N ALA A 171 -5.61 -7.92 -6.67
CA ALA A 171 -7.02 -7.57 -6.80
C ALA A 171 -7.70 -7.47 -5.44
N PHE A 172 -7.42 -8.40 -4.53
CA PHE A 172 -7.92 -8.35 -3.15
C PHE A 172 -7.31 -7.17 -2.38
N THR A 173 -6.01 -6.91 -2.54
CA THR A 173 -5.30 -5.80 -1.89
C THR A 173 -5.85 -4.45 -2.36
N ALA A 174 -6.01 -4.28 -3.67
CA ALA A 174 -6.64 -3.14 -4.30
C ALA A 174 -8.08 -2.94 -3.81
N GLY A 175 -8.86 -4.03 -3.76
CA GLY A 175 -10.19 -4.04 -3.18
C GLY A 175 -10.19 -3.55 -1.73
N GLY A 176 -9.21 -3.94 -0.93
CA GLY A 176 -9.00 -3.45 0.43
C GLY A 176 -8.81 -1.94 0.48
N PHE A 177 -7.85 -1.41 -0.28
CA PHE A 177 -7.59 0.03 -0.37
C PHE A 177 -8.80 0.83 -0.85
N ILE A 178 -9.45 0.41 -1.93
CA ILE A 178 -10.64 1.08 -2.48
C ILE A 178 -11.77 1.05 -1.44
N ARG A 179 -12.02 -0.10 -0.82
CA ARG A 179 -13.10 -0.27 0.15
C ARG A 179 -12.87 0.56 1.42
N MET A 180 -11.62 0.81 1.82
CA MET A 180 -11.28 1.70 2.93
C MET A 180 -11.38 3.18 2.56
N GLY A 181 -11.07 3.56 1.32
CA GLY A 181 -11.16 4.94 0.85
C GLY A 181 -12.59 5.43 0.64
N LEU A 182 -13.50 4.58 0.14
CA LEU A 182 -14.89 4.95 -0.18
C LEU A 182 -15.65 5.60 0.99
N PRO A 183 -15.64 5.07 2.23
CA PRO A 183 -16.28 5.72 3.37
C PRO A 183 -15.75 7.12 3.69
N LEU A 184 -14.47 7.40 3.40
CA LEU A 184 -13.86 8.71 3.62
C LEU A 184 -14.33 9.74 2.58
N VAL A 185 -14.38 9.34 1.30
CA VAL A 185 -14.88 10.20 0.22
C VAL A 185 -16.37 10.50 0.42
N ASN A 186 -17.16 9.49 0.77
CA ASN A 186 -18.61 9.58 0.97
C ASN A 186 -19.00 10.22 2.32
N GLY A 187 -18.02 10.53 3.17
CA GLY A 187 -18.24 11.20 4.45
C GLY A 187 -18.94 10.38 5.52
N LYS A 188 -18.89 9.05 5.42
CA LYS A 188 -19.42 8.12 6.43
C LYS A 188 -18.54 8.01 7.69
N ILE A 189 -17.35 8.60 7.67
CA ILE A 189 -16.41 8.65 8.79
C ILE A 189 -16.07 10.12 9.10
N ASN A 190 -16.22 10.51 10.36
CA ASN A 190 -15.80 11.82 10.85
C ASN A 190 -14.33 11.76 11.24
N VAL A 191 -13.49 12.54 10.56
CA VAL A 191 -12.11 12.78 10.99
C VAL A 191 -12.17 13.73 12.18
N HIS A 192 -11.64 13.31 13.33
CA HIS A 192 -11.60 14.19 14.50
C HIS A 192 -10.62 15.33 14.21
N PRO A 193 -11.01 16.60 14.44
CA PRO A 193 -10.08 17.70 14.31
C PRO A 193 -8.92 17.49 15.30
N ILE A 194 -7.70 17.63 14.79
CA ILE A 194 -6.47 17.71 15.60
C ILE A 194 -6.76 18.71 16.73
N ARG A 195 -6.56 18.28 18.00
CA ARG A 195 -6.87 19.10 19.19
C ARG A 195 -6.32 20.51 19.00
N LYS A 196 -7.14 21.52 19.36
CA LYS A 196 -6.74 22.94 19.31
C LYS A 196 -5.33 23.11 19.88
N PRO A 197 -4.50 24.00 19.28
CA PRO A 197 -3.19 24.32 19.85
C PRO A 197 -3.39 24.70 21.31
N ILE A 198 -2.55 24.11 22.17
CA ILE A 198 -2.46 24.47 23.59
C ILE A 198 -2.22 25.98 23.61
N SER A 199 -3.20 26.74 24.08
CA SER A 199 -3.01 28.17 24.30
C SER A 199 -1.92 28.30 25.35
N LEU A 200 -0.74 28.77 24.93
CA LEU A 200 0.30 29.16 25.87
C LEU A 200 -0.28 30.28 26.75
N PRO A 201 -0.04 30.25 28.07
CA PRO A 201 -0.45 31.35 28.94
C PRO A 201 0.19 32.64 28.43
N SER A 202 -0.62 33.69 28.28
CA SER A 202 -0.15 35.04 28.00
C SER A 202 0.66 35.52 29.19
N GLU A 203 1.96 35.78 28.98
CA GLU A 203 2.80 36.56 29.89
C GLU A 203 2.38 38.03 29.90
#